data_AF-A0A3R7FEQ6-F1
#
_entry.id   AF-A0A3R7FEQ6-F1
#
_cell.length_a   1.000
_cell.length_b   1.000
_cell.length_c   1.000
_cell.angle_alpha   90.00
_cell.angle_beta   90.00
_cell.angle_gamma   90.00
#
_symmetry.space_group_name_H-M   'P 1'
#
loop_
_entity.id
_entity.type
_entity.pdbx_description
1 polymer ?
#
loop_
_entity_poly.entity_id
_entity_poly.type
_entity_poly.pdbx_seq_one_letter_code
_entity_poly.pdbx_strand_id
1 'polypeptide(L)' 'MIENRAPTDGTTARERLEMHLAQALTRAESTNVRHHLEAALEECRKLPPTPLIECPLCGRVGLPERICEHRCSPSSSDR' A
#
# COMPACT_ATOMS: atom_id res chain seq x y z
N MET A 1 -17.86 8.13 14.64
CA MET A 1 -17.94 7.95 13.18
C MET A 1 -16.51 7.72 12.71
N ILE A 2 -16.13 6.46 12.43
CA ILE A 2 -14.81 6.19 11.85
C ILE A 2 -14.98 6.40 10.36
N GLU A 3 -14.58 7.57 9.86
CA GLU A 3 -14.59 7.85 8.43
C GLU A 3 -13.59 6.90 7.77
N ASN A 4 -14.15 5.88 7.13
CA ASN A 4 -13.45 4.98 6.23
C ASN A 4 -13.16 5.77 4.95
N ARG A 5 -12.22 6.72 5.05
CA ARG A 5 -11.79 7.55 3.92
C ARG A 5 -11.08 6.62 2.93
N ALA A 6 -11.72 6.38 1.79
CA ALA A 6 -11.11 5.66 0.68
C ALA A 6 -9.69 6.22 0.41
N PRO A 7 -8.68 5.37 0.20
CA PRO A 7 -7.31 5.82 -0.01
C PRO A 7 -7.25 6.55 -1.35
N THR A 8 -7.18 7.89 -1.33
CA THR A 8 -7.11 8.74 -2.53
C THR A 8 -5.69 8.98 -3.02
N ASP A 9 -4.67 8.40 -2.38
CA ASP A 9 -3.28 8.55 -2.77
C ASP A 9 -2.68 7.18 -3.01
N GLY A 10 -1.91 7.02 -4.08
CA GLY A 10 -1.33 5.76 -4.59
C GLY A 10 -0.32 5.06 -3.66
N THR A 11 -0.69 4.91 -2.40
CA THR A 11 -0.02 4.12 -1.37
C THR A 11 -0.38 2.66 -1.55
N THR A 12 0.65 1.84 -1.60
CA THR A 12 0.57 0.39 -1.69
C THR A 12 -0.01 -0.22 -0.42
N ALA A 13 -0.53 -1.45 -0.52
CA ALA A 13 -0.94 -2.24 0.64
C ALA A 13 0.18 -2.36 1.70
N ARG A 14 1.44 -2.48 1.26
CA ARG A 14 2.62 -2.54 2.13
C ARG A 14 2.79 -1.25 2.93
N GLU A 15 2.72 -0.09 2.27
CA GLU A 15 2.84 1.22 2.94
C GLU A 15 1.69 1.47 3.92
N ARG A 16 0.46 1.07 3.57
CA ARG A 16 -0.68 1.18 4.49
C ARG A 16 -0.49 0.30 5.73
N LEU A 17 0.05 -0.92 5.56
CA LEU A 17 0.36 -1.80 6.68
C LEU A 17 1.44 -1.20 7.60
N GLU A 18 2.53 -0.69 7.04
CA GLU A 18 3.60 -0.04 7.82
C GLU A 18 3.06 1.16 8.61
N MET A 19 2.23 2.00 7.98
CA MET A 19 1.56 3.13 8.64
C MET A 19 0.74 2.66 9.84
N HIS A 20 -0.12 1.64 9.67
CA HIS A 20 -0.96 1.12 10.75
C HIS A 20 -0.15 0.50 11.89
N LEU A 21 0.93 -0.23 11.59
CA LEU A 21 1.82 -0.81 12.59
C LEU A 21 2.54 0.27 13.41
N ALA A 22 3.06 1.32 12.76
CA ALA A 22 3.68 2.46 13.45
C ALA A 22 2.66 3.20 14.34
N GLN A 23 1.44 3.39 13.85
CA GLN A 23 0.33 3.96 14.59
C GLN A 23 -0.09 3.11 15.80
N ALA A 24 -0.04 1.78 15.70
CA ALA A 24 -0.31 0.89 16.82
C ALA A 24 0.81 0.96 17.87
N LEU A 25 2.07 0.97 17.42
CA LEU A 25 3.24 1.01 18.30
C LEU A 25 3.28 2.28 19.16
N THR A 26 2.91 3.43 18.60
CA THR A 26 2.84 4.71 19.33
C THR A 26 1.75 4.74 20.40
N ARG A 27 0.69 3.95 20.24
CA ARG A 27 -0.46 3.89 21.16
C ARG A 27 -0.43 2.71 22.13
N ALA A 28 0.43 1.72 21.89
CA ALA A 28 0.53 0.53 22.72
C ALA A 28 1.21 0.85 24.06
N GLU A 29 0.50 0.57 25.15
CA GLU A 29 0.99 0.71 26.54
C GLU A 29 1.69 -0.55 27.04
N SER A 30 1.34 -1.73 26.50
CA SER A 30 1.96 -3.01 26.87
C SER A 30 3.29 -3.22 26.17
N THR A 31 4.36 -3.45 26.94
CA THR A 31 5.71 -3.76 26.43
C THR A 31 5.71 -4.98 25.49
N ASN A 32 4.95 -6.03 25.82
CA ASN A 32 4.86 -7.22 24.97
C ASN A 32 4.19 -6.90 23.62
N VAL A 33 3.11 -6.10 23.64
CA VAL A 33 2.44 -5.67 22.41
C VAL A 33 3.38 -4.82 21.56
N ARG A 34 4.14 -3.89 22.17
CA ARG A 34 5.14 -3.09 21.45
C ARG A 34 6.19 -3.96 20.76
N HIS A 35 6.74 -4.94 21.48
CA HIS A 35 7.75 -5.86 20.93
C HIS A 35 7.20 -6.67 19.74
N HIS A 36 5.95 -7.15 19.82
CA HIS A 36 5.32 -7.85 18.70
C HIS A 36 5.07 -6.93 17.50
N LEU A 37 4.66 -5.68 17.74
CA LEU A 37 4.46 -4.69 16.67
C LEU A 37 5.77 -4.28 16.00
N GLU A 38 6.86 -4.15 16.75
CA GLU A 38 8.20 -3.90 16.23
C GLU A 38 8.66 -5.05 15.34
N ALA A 39 8.51 -6.30 15.80
CA ALA A 39 8.83 -7.48 15.00
C ALA A 39 8.00 -7.54 13.71
N ALA A 40 6.69 -7.27 13.78
CA ALA A 40 5.83 -7.22 12.60
C ALA A 40 6.25 -6.13 11.60
N LEU A 41 6.66 -4.95 12.10
CA LEU A 41 7.13 -3.85 11.26
C LEU A 41 8.46 -4.20 10.58
N GLU A 42 9.35 -4.90 11.29
CA GLU A 42 10.61 -5.36 10.73
C GLU A 42 10.39 -6.39 9.61
N GLU A 43 9.53 -7.38 9.83
CA GLU A 43 9.17 -8.35 8.79
C GLU A 43 8.49 -7.67 7.60
N CYS A 44 7.60 -6.69 7.83
CA CYS A 44 6.97 -5.92 6.76
C CYS A 44 7.99 -5.16 5.89
N ARG A 45 9.08 -4.66 6.48
CA ARG A 45 10.17 -3.98 5.76
C ARG A 45 11.08 -4.94 4.98
N LYS A 46 11.14 -6.22 5.39
CA LYS A 46 11.88 -7.28 4.68
C LYS A 46 11.11 -7.83 3.48
N LEU A 47 9.80 -7.64 3.44
CA LEU A 47 9.00 -8.04 2.28
C LEU A 47 9.48 -7.30 1.02
N PRO A 48 9.48 -7.98 -0.15
CA PRO A 48 9.85 -7.32 -1.40
C PRO A 48 8.91 -6.15 -1.68
N PRO A 49 9.40 -5.10 -2.38
CA PRO A 49 8.55 -4.00 -2.80
C PRO A 49 7.40 -4.53 -3.66
N THR A 50 6.25 -3.87 -3.57
CA THR A 50 5.08 -4.24 -4.37
C THR A 50 5.44 -4.23 -5.85
N PRO A 51 5.29 -5.36 -6.57
CA PRO A 51 5.69 -5.44 -7.96
C PRO A 51 4.82 -4.52 -8.81
N LEU A 52 5.43 -3.88 -9.79
CA LEU A 52 4.70 -3.14 -10.81
C LEU A 52 4.06 -4.13 -11.78
N ILE A 53 2.83 -3.84 -12.20
CA ILE A 53 2.09 -4.62 -13.19
C ILE A 53 1.78 -3.77 -14.40
N GLU A 54 1.63 -4.42 -15.55
CA GLU A 54 1.20 -3.78 -16.79
C GLU A 54 -0.32 -3.89 -16.94
N CYS A 55 -0.97 -2.79 -17.34
CA CYS A 55 -2.37 -2.83 -17.72
C CYS A 55 -2.53 -3.59 -19.05
N PRO A 56 -3.36 -4.66 -19.11
CA PRO A 56 -3.55 -5.43 -20.33
C PRO A 56 -4.28 -4.67 -21.45
N LEU A 57 -4.89 -3.52 -21.15
CA LEU A 57 -5.67 -2.73 -22.12
C LEU A 57 -4.87 -1.58 -22.75
N CYS A 58 -4.00 -0.91 -21.99
CA CYS A 58 -3.27 0.27 -22.46
C CYS A 58 -1.74 0.17 -22.30
N GLY A 59 -1.21 -0.95 -21.79
CA GLY A 59 0.24 -1.15 -21.61
C GLY A 59 0.89 -0.30 -20.52
N ARG A 60 0.10 0.47 -19.76
CA ARG A 60 0.64 1.31 -18.67
C ARG A 60 1.18 0.43 -17.55
N VAL A 61 2.43 0.66 -17.16
CA VAL A 61 3.07 -0.03 -16.02
C VAL A 61 2.90 0.80 -14.75
N GLY A 62 2.47 0.18 -13.66
CA GLY A 62 2.27 0.89 -12.39
C GLY A 62 1.97 -0.05 -11.22
N LEU A 63 1.75 0.54 -10.05
CA LEU A 63 1.33 -0.22 -8.87
C LEU A 63 -0.02 -0.90 -9.12
N PRO A 64 -0.23 -2.13 -8.62
CA PRO A 64 -1.47 -2.87 -8.82
C PRO A 64 -2.73 -2.06 -8.47
N GLU A 65 -2.71 -1.36 -7.34
CA GLU A 65 -3.83 -0.54 -6.87
C GLU A 65 -4.17 0.56 -7.88
N ARG A 66 -3.15 1.21 -8.45
CA ARG A 66 -3.33 2.26 -9.47
C ARG A 66 -3.79 1.68 -10.80
N ILE A 67 -3.29 0.51 -11.18
CA ILE A 67 -3.70 -0.19 -12.41
C ILE A 67 -5.12 -0.75 -12.28
N CYS A 68 -5.59 -1.11 -11.09
CA CYS A 68 -6.98 -1.50 -10.88
C CYS A 68 -7.94 -0.30 -10.96
N GLU A 69 -7.55 0.86 -10.46
CA GLU A 69 -8.42 2.04 -10.38
C GLU A 69 -8.37 2.94 -11.62
N HIS A 70 -7.30 2.87 -12.42
CA HIS A 70 -7.19 3.74 -13.58
C HIS A 70 -8.24 3.41 -14.65
N ARG A 71 -8.79 4.46 -15.26
CA ARG A 71 -9.66 4.33 -16.42
C ARG A 71 -8.80 4.30 -17.68
N CYS A 72 -8.83 3.19 -18.40
CA CYS A 72 -8.19 3.11 -19.71
C CYS A 72 -8.94 4.01 -20.69
N SER A 73 -8.27 5.01 -21.25
CA SER A 73 -8.76 5.74 -22.42
C SER A 73 -8.20 5.07 -23.68
N PRO A 74 -9.02 4.66 -24.65
CA PRO A 74 -8.58 3.99 -25.88
C PRO A 74 -7.82 4.90 -26.87
N SER A 75 -7.21 5.99 -26.41
CA SER A 75 -6.60 7.03 -27.27
C SER A 75 -5.17 7.41 -26.90
N SER A 76 -4.47 6.67 -26.04
CA SER A 76 -3.07 6.95 -25.73
C SER A 76 -2.16 5.84 -26.25
N SER A 77 -2.18 5.63 -27.57
CA SER A 77 -0.96 5.23 -28.28
C SER A 77 -0.12 6.49 -28.42
N ASP A 78 0.79 6.73 -27.48
CA ASP A 78 1.86 7.71 -27.69
C ASP A 78 3.10 6.98 -28.17
N ARG A 79 3.67 7.56 -29.23
CA ARG A 79 4.70 7.05 -30.14
C ARG A 79 6.04 6.75 -29.48
#